data_AF-A0A821QX17-F1
#
_entry.id   AF-A0A821QX17-F1
#
_cell.length_a   1.000
_cell.length_b   1.000
_cell.length_c   1.000
_cell.angle_alpha   90.00
_cell.angle_beta   90.00
_cell.angle_gamma   90.00
#
_symmetry.space_group_name_H-M   'P 1'
#
loop_
_entity.id
_entity.type
_entity.pdbx_description
1 polymer ?
#
loop_
_entity_poly.entity_id
_entity_poly.type
_entity_poly.pdbx_seq_one_letter_code
_entity_poly.pdbx_strand_id
1 'polypeptide(L)'
;VVDILLNNTDEGEHPFHLHGHSFWIISTSDNPQAEQLYRGAYIQRDVVSVPGSGWAKIRFLANNPGAWLFHCHIEWHMDAGLILAFIVGPNELVAQGYTTTSTQKRLCQSS
;
A
#
# COMPACT_ATOMS: atom_id res chain seq x y z
N VAL A 1 10.50 -6.35 7.32
CA VAL A 1 10.20 -4.89 7.32
C VAL A 1 10.37 -4.40 5.90
N VAL A 2 9.46 -3.58 5.40
CA VAL A 2 9.51 -3.02 4.04
C VAL A 2 9.35 -1.51 4.12
N ASP A 3 10.20 -0.78 3.39
CA ASP A 3 10.10 0.67 3.19
C ASP A 3 9.61 0.94 1.78
N ILE A 4 8.66 1.87 1.65
CA ILE A 4 8.13 2.33 0.36
C ILE A 4 8.36 3.84 0.30
N LEU A 5 8.96 4.30 -0.79
CA LEU A 5 9.01 5.71 -1.17
C LEU A 5 8.05 5.93 -2.34
N LEU A 6 6.98 6.66 -2.08
CA LEU A 6 6.01 7.11 -3.08
C LEU A 6 6.48 8.46 -3.60
N ASN A 7 6.90 8.54 -4.86
CA ASN A 7 7.19 9.79 -5.53
C ASN A 7 6.01 10.16 -6.42
N ASN A 8 5.36 11.28 -6.11
CA ASN A 8 4.27 11.79 -6.91
C ASN A 8 4.81 12.74 -7.97
N THR A 9 4.73 12.30 -9.23
CA THR A 9 5.15 13.08 -10.40
C THR A 9 3.98 13.83 -11.05
N ASP A 10 2.77 13.69 -10.49
CA ASP A 10 1.57 14.44 -10.86
C ASP A 10 1.43 15.70 -9.98
N GLU A 11 0.66 16.67 -10.45
CA GLU A 11 0.40 17.93 -9.73
C GLU A 11 -0.67 17.79 -8.63
N GLY A 12 -1.53 16.76 -8.69
CA GLY A 12 -2.59 16.50 -7.72
C GLY A 12 -2.13 15.72 -6.49
N GLU A 13 -2.88 15.81 -5.39
CA GLU A 13 -2.68 14.95 -4.22
C GLU A 13 -3.28 13.55 -4.46
N HIS A 14 -2.57 12.50 -4.02
CA HIS A 14 -3.04 11.12 -4.11
C HIS A 14 -3.06 10.44 -2.74
N PRO A 15 -4.23 10.03 -2.21
CA PRO A 15 -4.31 9.25 -0.98
C PRO A 15 -4.04 7.77 -1.27
N PHE A 16 -2.90 7.24 -0.83
CA PHE A 16 -2.56 5.83 -1.00
C PHE A 16 -2.98 4.98 0.20
N HIS A 17 -3.73 3.91 -0.06
CA HIS A 17 -4.19 2.93 0.92
C HIS A 17 -3.47 1.59 0.76
N LEU A 18 -3.07 0.96 1.87
CA LEU A 18 -2.50 -0.40 1.91
C LEU A 18 -3.44 -1.35 2.64
N HIS A 19 -3.88 -2.41 1.95
CA HIS A 19 -4.67 -3.47 2.56
C HIS A 19 -3.84 -4.35 3.49
N GLY A 20 -4.48 -4.96 4.49
CA GLY A 20 -3.86 -5.98 5.35
C GLY A 20 -2.80 -5.49 6.34
N HIS A 21 -2.41 -4.22 6.28
CA HIS A 21 -1.36 -3.63 7.11
C HIS A 21 -1.69 -2.19 7.51
N SER A 22 -1.36 -1.84 8.76
CA SER A 22 -1.12 -0.44 9.12
C SER A 22 0.38 -0.15 9.03
N PHE A 23 0.74 0.98 8.46
CA PHE A 23 2.11 1.41 8.22
C PHE A 23 2.45 2.67 9.01
N TRP A 24 3.72 2.84 9.34
CA TRP A 24 4.26 4.08 9.88
C TRP A 24 4.53 5.05 8.73
N ILE A 25 4.02 6.26 8.84
CA ILE A 25 4.43 7.38 7.99
C ILE A 25 5.76 7.88 8.54
N ILE A 26 6.84 7.63 7.79
CA ILE A 26 8.19 8.03 8.18
C ILE A 26 8.40 9.51 7.91
N SER A 27 8.01 9.99 6.73
CA SER A 27 8.06 11.40 6.36
C SER A 27 7.23 11.66 5.09
N THR A 28 6.85 12.92 4.89
CA THR A 28 6.13 13.41 3.71
C THR A 28 6.64 14.80 3.36
N SER A 29 6.77 15.14 2.08
CA SER A 29 7.07 16.51 1.67
C SER A 29 6.46 16.82 0.31
N ASP A 30 5.98 18.04 0.16
CA ASP A 30 5.58 18.67 -1.11
C ASP A 30 6.78 19.19 -1.92
N ASN A 31 7.99 19.17 -1.35
CA ASN A 31 9.22 19.51 -2.05
C ASN A 31 9.97 18.23 -2.44
N PRO A 32 10.14 17.94 -3.74
CA PRO A 32 10.80 16.73 -4.21
C PRO A 32 12.29 16.66 -3.86
N GLN A 33 12.91 17.79 -3.51
CA GLN A 33 14.31 17.89 -3.13
C GLN A 33 14.51 17.92 -1.60
N ALA A 34 13.43 17.92 -0.82
CA ALA A 34 13.55 17.97 0.63
C ALA A 34 14.16 16.67 1.16
N GLU A 35 15.36 16.74 1.72
CA GLU A 35 15.88 15.71 2.61
C GLU A 35 15.21 15.87 3.99
N GLN A 36 14.18 15.10 4.27
CA GLN A 36 13.54 15.10 5.59
C GLN A 36 13.74 13.79 6.34
N LEU A 37 14.45 13.90 7.47
CA LEU A 37 14.51 12.93 8.55
C LEU A 37 13.54 13.38 9.65
N TYR A 38 12.37 12.77 9.71
CA TYR A 38 11.44 12.99 10.82
C TYR A 38 12.05 12.42 12.11
N ARG A 39 12.17 13.24 13.16
CA ARG A 39 12.80 12.88 14.45
C ARG A 39 11.78 12.81 15.60
N GLY A 40 10.53 12.46 15.30
CA GLY A 40 9.42 12.34 16.26
C GLY A 40 8.76 10.96 16.25
N ALA A 41 7.67 10.81 17.01
CA ALA A 41 6.86 9.59 16.97
C ALA A 41 6.16 9.45 15.61
N TYR A 42 6.36 8.31 14.94
CA TYR A 42 5.70 8.02 13.67
C TYR A 42 4.22 7.72 13.89
N ILE A 43 3.35 8.34 13.10
CA ILE A 43 1.93 8.00 13.10
C ILE A 43 1.76 6.70 12.32
N GLN A 44 1.02 5.75 12.91
CA GLN A 44 0.63 4.52 12.25
C GLN A 44 -0.82 4.63 11.74
N ARG A 45 -1.04 4.35 10.46
CA ARG A 45 -2.36 4.34 9.81
C ARG A 45 -2.31 3.48 8.53
N ASP A 46 -3.40 3.40 7.79
CA ASP A 46 -3.55 2.59 6.57
C ASP A 46 -3.71 3.42 5.29
N VAL A 47 -3.82 4.75 5.39
CA VAL A 47 -3.87 5.70 4.27
C VAL A 47 -2.89 6.85 4.48
N VAL A 48 -2.14 7.23 3.45
CA VAL A 48 -1.29 8.43 3.43
C VAL A 48 -1.57 9.29 2.21
N SER A 49 -1.79 10.59 2.41
CA SER A 49 -1.81 11.56 1.32
C SER A 49 -0.40 11.85 0.83
N VAL A 50 -0.18 11.66 -0.47
CA VAL A 50 1.06 12.04 -1.14
C VAL A 50 0.82 13.38 -1.84
N PRO A 51 1.45 14.48 -1.42
CA PRO A 51 1.22 15.78 -2.02
C PRO A 51 1.64 15.81 -3.49
N GLY A 52 1.02 16.70 -4.27
CA GLY A 52 1.39 16.98 -5.66
C GLY A 52 2.86 17.37 -5.80
N SER A 53 3.54 16.83 -6.82
CA SER A 53 4.97 17.02 -7.06
C SER A 53 5.89 16.69 -5.87
N GLY A 54 5.37 15.96 -4.89
CA GLY A 54 6.06 15.62 -3.65
C GLY A 54 6.27 14.13 -3.47
N TRP A 55 6.42 13.71 -2.22
CA TRP A 55 6.67 12.32 -1.87
C TRP A 55 6.20 11.95 -0.46
N ALA A 56 6.02 10.65 -0.23
CA ALA A 56 5.77 10.08 1.09
C ALA A 56 6.60 8.81 1.28
N LYS A 57 7.28 8.71 2.42
CA LYS A 57 7.98 7.50 2.85
C LYS A 57 7.17 6.79 3.92
N ILE A 58 6.80 5.55 3.67
CA ILE A 58 6.09 4.69 4.63
C ILE A 58 6.88 3.42 4.92
N ARG A 59 6.63 2.83 6.08
CA ARG A 59 7.24 1.57 6.52
C ARG A 59 6.14 0.64 7.03
N PHE A 60 6.17 -0.63 6.62
CA PHE A 60 5.27 -1.63 7.17
C PHE A 60 5.99 -2.94 7.51
N LEU A 61 5.37 -3.71 8.40
CA LEU A 61 5.79 -5.08 8.69
C LEU A 61 5.05 -6.02 7.75
N ALA A 62 5.77 -6.72 6.88
CA ALA A 62 5.23 -7.79 6.04
C ALA A 62 5.03 -9.06 6.88
N ASN A 63 4.12 -9.01 7.86
CA ASN A 63 3.85 -10.06 8.85
C ASN A 63 2.43 -10.64 8.75
N ASN A 64 1.72 -10.36 7.66
CA ASN A 64 0.38 -10.84 7.39
C ASN A 64 0.39 -11.48 6.00
N PRO A 65 0.57 -12.82 5.89
CA PRO A 65 0.60 -13.50 4.60
C PRO A 65 -0.68 -13.27 3.79
N GLY A 66 -0.54 -12.99 2.50
CA GLY A 66 -1.67 -12.68 1.63
C GLY A 66 -1.28 -11.92 0.36
N ALA A 67 -2.30 -11.57 -0.43
CA ALA A 67 -2.19 -10.66 -1.57
C ALA A 67 -2.91 -9.35 -1.22
N TRP A 68 -2.14 -8.28 -1.04
CA TRP A 68 -2.64 -7.01 -0.51
C TRP A 68 -2.54 -5.91 -1.55
N LEU A 69 -3.68 -5.29 -1.86
CA LEU A 69 -3.71 -4.15 -2.78
C LEU A 69 -3.11 -2.92 -2.12
N PHE A 70 -2.39 -2.15 -2.92
CA PHE A 70 -1.84 -0.86 -2.57
C PHE A 70 -2.16 0.11 -3.71
N HIS A 71 -3.02 1.07 -3.46
CA HIS A 71 -3.62 1.88 -4.53
C HIS A 71 -3.98 3.28 -4.06
N CYS A 72 -4.13 4.18 -5.03
CA CYS A 72 -4.78 5.45 -4.77
C CYS A 72 -6.27 5.21 -4.45
N HIS A 73 -6.77 5.86 -3.41
CA HIS A 73 -8.14 5.71 -2.91
C HIS A 73 -9.12 6.67 -3.61
N ILE A 74 -8.69 7.23 -4.74
CA ILE A 74 -9.56 7.91 -5.69
C ILE A 74 -9.96 6.86 -6.73
N GLU A 75 -11.25 6.51 -6.77
CA GLU A 75 -11.78 5.37 -7.54
C GLU A 75 -11.34 5.39 -9.01
N TRP A 76 -11.47 6.54 -9.67
CA TRP A 76 -11.08 6.67 -11.08
C TRP A 76 -9.57 6.63 -11.32
N HIS A 77 -8.71 6.93 -10.32
CA HIS A 77 -7.27 6.70 -10.43
C HIS A 77 -6.93 5.21 -10.31
N MET A 78 -7.59 4.51 -9.39
CA MET A 78 -7.43 3.05 -9.24
C MET A 78 -7.87 2.32 -10.51
N ASP A 79 -9.03 2.67 -11.07
CA ASP A 79 -9.54 2.10 -12.31
C ASP A 79 -8.65 2.41 -13.51
N ALA A 80 -8.00 3.57 -13.53
CA ALA A 80 -6.99 3.94 -14.52
C ALA A 80 -5.64 3.19 -14.34
N GLY A 81 -5.50 2.37 -13.29
CA GLY A 81 -4.35 1.52 -13.05
C GLY A 81 -3.37 2.02 -11.99
N LEU A 82 -3.73 3.02 -11.16
CA LEU A 82 -2.91 3.49 -10.05
C LEU A 82 -3.00 2.55 -8.83
N ILE A 83 -2.63 1.28 -9.08
CA ILE A 83 -2.75 0.15 -8.17
C ILE A 83 -1.57 -0.83 -8.37
N LEU A 84 -1.13 -1.43 -7.28
CA LEU A 84 -0.23 -2.58 -7.28
C LEU A 84 -0.65 -3.58 -6.19
N ALA A 85 -0.08 -4.78 -6.22
CA ALA A 85 -0.32 -5.81 -5.21
C ALA A 85 0.98 -6.29 -4.56
N PHE A 86 0.99 -6.34 -3.22
CA PHE A 86 2.04 -7.01 -2.45
C PHE A 86 1.66 -8.46 -2.22
N ILE A 87 2.54 -9.38 -2.62
CA ILE A 87 2.43 -10.80 -2.27
C ILE A 87 3.33 -11.07 -1.06
N VAL A 88 2.70 -11.22 0.11
CA VAL A 88 3.38 -11.39 1.39
C VAL A 88 3.30 -12.85 1.81
N GLY A 89 4.46 -13.44 2.14
CA GLY A 89 4.55 -14.78 2.75
C GLY A 89 3.84 -15.92 2.01
N PRO A 90 3.98 -16.10 0.67
CA PRO A 90 3.23 -17.13 -0.06
C PRO A 90 3.48 -18.55 0.47
N ASN A 91 4.73 -18.87 0.86
CA ASN A 91 5.06 -20.17 1.44
C ASN A 91 4.43 -20.37 2.83
N GLU A 92 4.31 -19.30 3.62
CA GLU A 92 3.66 -19.34 4.93
C GLU A 92 2.15 -19.55 4.77
N LEU A 93 1.54 -18.86 3.82
CA LEU A 93 0.12 -19.01 3.49
C LEU A 93 -0.22 -20.46 3.09
N VAL A 94 0.64 -21.10 2.28
CA VAL A 94 0.50 -22.52 1.92
C VAL A 94 0.72 -23.43 3.13
N ALA A 95 1.72 -23.15 3.97
CA ALA A 95 2.00 -23.94 5.17
C ALA A 95 0.85 -23.87 6.20
N GLN A 96 0.12 -22.75 6.25
CA GLN A 96 -1.09 -22.59 7.05
C GLN A 96 -2.31 -23.36 6.49
N GLY A 97 -2.17 -24.01 5.33
CA GLY A 97 -3.24 -24.78 4.69
C GLY A 97 -4.29 -23.90 4.02
N TYR A 98 -3.97 -22.64 3.71
CA TYR A 98 -4.90 -21.76 3.01
C TYR A 98 -5.15 -22.30 1.59
N THR A 99 -6.41 -22.59 1.29
CA THR A 99 -6.83 -23.09 -0.02
C THR A 99 -8.08 -22.36 -0.48
N THR A 100 -8.23 -22.22 -1.80
CA THR A 100 -9.43 -21.61 -2.38
C THR A 100 -10.66 -22.47 -2.07
N THR A 101 -11.61 -21.87 -1.36
CA THR A 101 -12.88 -22.52 -0.97
C THR A 101 -13.73 -22.85 -2.20
N SER A 102 -14.68 -23.78 -2.03
CA SER A 102 -15.65 -24.11 -3.08
C SER A 102 -16.49 -22.89 -3.51
N THR A 103 -16.84 -22.00 -2.58
CA THR A 103 -17.56 -20.76 -2.88
C THR A 103 -16.73 -19.80 -3.73
N GLN A 104 -15.47 -19.56 -3.38
CA GLN A 104 -14.58 -18.72 -4.20
C GLN A 104 -14.41 -19.29 -5.62
N LYS A 105 -14.23 -20.61 -5.76
CA LYS A 105 -14.14 -21.27 -7.07
C LYS A 105 -15.42 -21.09 -7.90
N ARG A 106 -16.60 -21.18 -7.28
CA ARG A 106 -17.87 -20.95 -7.97
C ARG A 106 -18.02 -19.51 -8.46
N LEU A 107 -17.63 -18.53 -7.65
CA LEU A 107 -17.69 -17.11 -8.05
C LEU A 107 -16.82 -16.83 -9.28
N CYS A 108 -15.64 -17.46 -9.38
CA CYS A 108 -14.80 -17.33 -10.57
C CYS A 108 -15.42 -17.94 -11.83
N GLN A 109 -16.29 -18.95 -11.69
CA GLN A 109 -16.93 -19.64 -12.82
C GLN A 109 -18.25 -18.99 -13.25
N SER A 110 -18.85 -18.15 -12.40
CA SER A 110 -20.09 -17.44 -12.69
C SER A 110 -19.88 -16.07 -13.34
N SER A 111 -18.63 -15.71 -13.62
CA SER A 111 -18.23 -14.44 -14.22
C SER A 111 -17.98 -14.59 -15.71
#